data_AF-A0A9W6I0G0-F1
#
_entry.id   AF-A0A9W6I0G0-F1
#
_cell.length_a   1.000
_cell.length_b   1.000
_cell.length_c   1.000
_cell.angle_alpha   90.00
_cell.angle_beta   90.00
_cell.angle_gamma   90.00
#
_symmetry.space_group_name_H-M   'P 1'
#
loop_
_entity.id
_entity.type
_entity.pdbx_description
1 polymer ?
#
loop_
_entity_poly.entity_id
_entity_poly.type
_entity_poly.pdbx_seq_one_letter_code
_entity_poly.pdbx_strand_id
1 'polypeptide(L)'
;MHDGIRRFVVIWAAQLLSIIGSSLTGFVLGVWVYQRTGSATEFVLIMLCAVLPEVLLSPLAGSMADRLDRRRMLMTADAGAAVTTGVLAVLLAGGALEVWHVYVITVVGSVFGAFHMAAYHSMMPLIMPQRHLGRANGLMQVADAVHIAAPLLAGTLLVTVGITGVVVIDLATFLVTRVVMFAVRLPAEVTRPGGAVTESQPLGRDLSFGWRHLRARPGLFRLVVLLAVYNLLFGMSGVLVQPLILSFGSAAVLGALMFAGGAGVFAGGLALSAWGGPKRRVRGVVAFAALGGALLALHSLAPSPWLIAVVAPAFLFTLPFVQGTAMTVLQLKTEPAALGRVLSTVRTLTQTATVLAYLLAGPLVDRVLEPAMARDGALASSLGAVIGTGRGRGVAAVFLMAGLALLVLAPLLYLQPRLRGVETELPDAEDVHRPEPVTQETPVAHRPSGDPDAPAGPSGHGGEAGPEAGSESPDVAQTARTAQGDSDAVLSRP
;
A
#
# COMPACT_ATOMS: atom_id res chain seq x y z
N MET A 1 -3.21 5.60 32.19
CA MET A 1 -3.28 6.30 30.88
C MET A 1 -1.89 6.60 30.31
N HIS A 2 -0.98 7.21 31.09
CA HIS A 2 0.43 7.43 30.71
C HIS A 2 1.20 6.15 30.38
N ASP A 3 0.87 5.04 31.05
CA ASP A 3 1.53 3.74 30.85
C ASP A 3 1.37 3.16 29.43
N GLY A 4 0.20 3.31 28.79
CA GLY A 4 -0.02 2.79 27.44
C GLY A 4 0.88 3.50 26.42
N ILE A 5 0.95 4.84 26.51
CA ILE A 5 1.78 5.69 25.64
C ILE A 5 3.25 5.35 25.81
N ARG A 6 3.72 5.24 27.05
CA ARG A 6 5.09 4.86 27.35
C ARG A 6 5.43 3.47 26.81
N ARG A 7 4.57 2.46 27.02
CA ARG A 7 4.77 1.09 26.52
C ARG A 7 4.83 1.07 24.99
N PHE A 8 3.92 1.77 24.32
CA PHE A 8 3.92 1.89 22.87
C PHE A 8 5.21 2.53 22.35
N VAL A 9 5.62 3.69 22.88
CA VAL A 9 6.83 4.39 22.41
C VAL A 9 8.08 3.54 22.61
N VAL A 10 8.19 2.82 23.74
CA VAL A 10 9.31 1.92 24.00
C VAL A 10 9.34 0.74 23.01
N ILE A 11 8.19 0.10 22.77
CA ILE A 11 8.09 -0.98 21.77
C ILE A 11 8.41 -0.44 20.38
N TRP A 12 7.78 0.67 19.99
CA TRP A 12 7.96 1.30 18.68
C TRP A 12 9.42 1.70 18.43
N ALA A 13 10.11 2.28 19.41
CA ALA A 13 11.52 2.65 19.27
C ALA A 13 12.42 1.43 19.07
N ALA A 14 12.13 0.32 19.77
CA ALA A 14 12.85 -0.94 19.57
C ALA A 14 12.57 -1.53 18.19
N GLN A 15 11.30 -1.51 17.75
CA GLN A 15 10.94 -1.98 16.40
C GLN A 15 11.57 -1.12 15.30
N LEU A 16 11.60 0.21 15.47
CA LEU A 16 12.27 1.11 14.56
C LEU A 16 13.76 0.74 14.41
N LEU A 17 14.44 0.45 15.52
CA LEU A 17 15.83 0.01 15.49
C LEU A 17 16.02 -1.30 14.71
N SER A 18 15.11 -2.26 14.89
CA SER A 18 15.09 -3.53 14.15
C SER A 18 14.88 -3.30 12.64
N ILE A 19 13.94 -2.42 12.27
CA ILE A 19 13.64 -2.08 10.88
C ILE A 19 14.86 -1.44 10.22
N ILE A 20 15.59 -0.56 10.94
CA ILE A 20 16.87 -0.01 10.47
C ILE A 20 17.83 -1.16 10.18
N GLY A 21 18.11 -2.02 11.17
CA GLY A 21 19.04 -3.14 11.04
C GLY A 21 18.76 -4.02 9.82
N SER A 22 17.51 -4.47 9.69
CA SER A 22 17.10 -5.34 8.59
C SER A 22 17.18 -4.64 7.23
N SER A 23 16.89 -3.34 7.18
CA SER A 23 17.04 -2.53 5.94
C SER A 23 18.51 -2.41 5.53
N LEU A 24 19.43 -2.23 6.49
CA LEU A 24 20.86 -2.20 6.23
C LEU A 24 21.34 -3.55 5.68
N THR A 25 20.97 -4.65 6.33
CA THR A 25 21.32 -6.01 5.90
C THR A 25 20.79 -6.32 4.50
N GLY A 26 19.51 -6.02 4.23
CA GLY A 26 18.90 -6.25 2.92
C GLY A 26 19.61 -5.50 1.79
N PHE A 27 19.97 -4.23 2.02
CA PHE A 27 20.75 -3.44 1.06
C PHE A 27 22.13 -4.06 0.80
N VAL A 28 22.86 -4.38 1.87
CA VAL A 28 24.23 -4.89 1.74
C VAL A 28 24.27 -6.28 1.12
N LEU A 29 23.31 -7.15 1.43
CA LEU A 29 23.18 -8.47 0.78
C LEU A 29 22.92 -8.33 -0.72
N GLY A 30 22.06 -7.40 -1.13
CA GLY A 30 21.84 -7.09 -2.54
C GLY A 30 23.14 -6.66 -3.23
N VAL A 31 23.87 -5.71 -2.63
CA VAL A 31 25.18 -5.26 -3.14
C VAL A 31 26.17 -6.43 -3.23
N TRP A 32 26.26 -7.26 -2.20
CA TRP A 32 27.19 -8.39 -2.14
C TRP A 32 26.94 -9.41 -3.25
N VAL A 33 25.67 -9.81 -3.49
CA VAL A 33 25.35 -10.74 -4.58
C VAL A 33 25.69 -10.12 -5.93
N TYR A 34 25.30 -8.85 -6.17
CA TYR A 34 25.62 -8.19 -7.43
C TYR A 34 27.13 -8.08 -7.66
N GLN A 35 27.91 -7.75 -6.64
CA GLN A 35 29.37 -7.70 -6.74
C GLN A 35 29.99 -9.08 -7.00
N ARG A 36 29.39 -10.14 -6.46
CA ARG A 36 29.90 -11.50 -6.61
C ARG A 36 29.62 -12.09 -7.98
N THR A 37 28.46 -11.81 -8.57
CA THR A 37 28.03 -12.48 -9.81
C THR A 37 27.90 -11.55 -11.01
N GLY A 38 27.79 -10.25 -10.77
CA GLY A 38 27.63 -9.25 -11.81
C GLY A 38 26.33 -9.39 -12.61
N SER A 39 25.37 -10.19 -12.15
CA SER A 39 24.09 -10.46 -12.80
C SER A 39 22.98 -9.60 -12.21
N ALA A 40 22.20 -8.94 -13.07
CA ALA A 40 21.01 -8.22 -12.64
C ALA A 40 19.91 -9.21 -12.22
N THR A 41 19.81 -10.37 -12.89
CA THR A 41 18.84 -11.43 -12.56
C THR A 41 19.00 -11.90 -11.13
N GLU A 42 20.22 -12.22 -10.70
CA GLU A 42 20.44 -12.70 -9.33
C GLU A 42 20.10 -11.65 -8.29
N PHE A 43 20.45 -10.38 -8.53
CA PHE A 43 20.05 -9.28 -7.65
C PHE A 43 18.52 -9.17 -7.54
N VAL A 44 17.82 -9.19 -8.68
CA VAL A 44 16.36 -9.09 -8.74
C VAL A 44 15.68 -10.29 -8.07
N LEU A 45 16.27 -11.48 -8.17
CA LEU A 45 15.76 -12.68 -7.49
C LEU A 45 15.78 -12.53 -5.97
N ILE A 46 16.78 -11.86 -5.38
CA ILE A 46 16.77 -11.57 -3.93
C ILE A 46 15.59 -10.68 -3.58
N MET A 47 15.36 -9.61 -4.35
CA MET A 47 14.22 -8.70 -4.12
C MET A 47 12.88 -9.44 -4.25
N LEU A 48 12.78 -10.37 -5.22
CA LEU A 48 11.63 -11.24 -5.36
C LEU A 48 11.47 -12.19 -4.15
N CYS A 49 12.56 -12.81 -3.68
CA CYS A 49 12.57 -13.64 -2.47
C CYS A 49 12.20 -12.86 -1.20
N ALA A 50 12.46 -11.55 -1.16
CA ALA A 50 12.09 -10.70 -0.04
C ALA A 50 10.61 -10.34 -0.05
N VAL A 51 10.03 -10.07 -1.23
CA VAL A 51 8.65 -9.58 -1.36
C VAL A 51 7.64 -10.72 -1.52
N LEU A 52 7.92 -11.71 -2.39
CA LEU A 52 6.94 -12.71 -2.80
C LEU A 52 6.36 -13.53 -1.62
N PRO A 53 7.17 -14.07 -0.69
CA PRO A 53 6.63 -14.83 0.44
C PRO A 53 5.73 -13.97 1.33
N GLU A 54 6.15 -12.74 1.62
CA GLU A 54 5.38 -11.78 2.42
C GLU A 54 4.00 -11.52 1.81
N VAL A 55 3.93 -11.26 0.50
CA VAL A 55 2.65 -11.02 -0.19
C VAL A 55 1.72 -12.22 -0.09
N LEU A 56 2.23 -13.41 -0.42
CA LEU A 56 1.45 -14.63 -0.46
C LEU A 56 0.95 -15.06 0.92
N LEU A 57 1.77 -14.84 1.96
CA LEU A 57 1.46 -15.25 3.32
C LEU A 57 0.73 -14.18 4.12
N SER A 58 0.71 -12.92 3.69
CA SER A 58 0.03 -11.83 4.41
C SER A 58 -1.43 -12.13 4.82
N PRO A 59 -2.29 -12.77 3.99
CA PRO A 59 -3.66 -13.08 4.41
C PRO A 59 -3.71 -14.17 5.48
N LEU A 60 -2.84 -15.19 5.35
CA LEU A 60 -2.70 -16.25 6.33
C LEU A 60 -2.21 -15.68 7.65
N ALA A 61 -1.14 -14.88 7.62
CA ALA A 61 -0.56 -14.22 8.78
C ALA A 61 -1.58 -13.33 9.50
N GLY A 62 -2.39 -12.56 8.77
CA GLY A 62 -3.51 -11.78 9.33
C GLY A 62 -4.53 -12.68 10.03
N SER A 63 -5.01 -13.72 9.34
CA SER A 63 -6.00 -14.64 9.93
C SER A 63 -5.48 -15.37 11.19
N MET A 64 -4.17 -15.64 11.25
CA MET A 64 -3.52 -16.24 12.41
C MET A 64 -3.36 -15.22 13.55
N ALA A 65 -3.05 -13.96 13.24
CA ALA A 65 -2.98 -12.87 14.22
C ALA A 65 -4.33 -12.60 14.90
N ASP A 66 -5.42 -12.95 14.24
CA ASP A 66 -6.77 -12.87 14.79
C ASP A 66 -7.14 -14.06 15.68
N ARG A 67 -6.44 -15.21 15.56
CA ARG A 67 -6.79 -16.47 16.25
C ARG A 67 -5.78 -16.91 17.31
N LEU A 68 -4.54 -16.46 17.21
CA LEU A 68 -3.44 -16.84 18.08
C LEU A 68 -3.07 -15.69 19.02
N ASP A 69 -2.27 -16.02 20.04
CA ASP A 69 -1.69 -15.00 20.90
C ASP A 69 -0.65 -14.18 20.09
N ARG A 70 -0.96 -12.89 19.89
CA ARG A 70 -0.16 -11.97 19.06
C ARG A 70 1.25 -11.77 19.62
N ARG A 71 1.41 -11.81 20.94
CA ARG A 71 2.73 -11.71 21.58
C ARG A 71 3.57 -12.93 21.29
N ARG A 72 2.98 -14.14 21.34
CA ARG A 72 3.68 -15.37 20.96
C ARG A 72 4.09 -15.34 19.50
N MET A 73 3.19 -14.93 18.60
CA MET A 73 3.50 -14.78 17.17
C MET A 73 4.67 -13.83 16.94
N LEU A 74 4.63 -12.65 17.58
CA LEU A 74 5.70 -11.66 17.48
C LEU A 74 7.04 -12.20 18.01
N MET A 75 7.04 -12.85 19.18
CA MET A 75 8.23 -13.48 19.74
C MET A 75 8.80 -14.60 18.86
N THR A 76 7.95 -15.42 18.23
CA THR A 76 8.39 -16.47 17.31
C THR A 76 8.96 -15.90 16.03
N ALA A 77 8.36 -14.83 15.50
CA ALA A 77 8.86 -14.16 14.32
C ALA A 77 10.23 -13.50 14.58
N ASP A 78 10.37 -12.77 15.69
CA ASP A 78 11.64 -12.17 16.10
C ASP A 78 12.72 -13.23 16.34
N ALA A 79 12.36 -14.37 16.93
CA ALA A 79 13.27 -15.49 17.10
C ALA A 79 13.73 -16.06 15.75
N GLY A 80 12.79 -16.26 14.82
CA GLY A 80 13.07 -16.75 13.48
C GLY A 80 13.99 -15.81 12.69
N ALA A 81 13.72 -14.50 12.75
CA ALA A 81 14.55 -13.48 12.14
C ALA A 81 15.97 -13.46 12.75
N ALA A 82 16.08 -13.47 14.07
CA ALA A 82 17.38 -13.51 14.75
C ALA A 82 18.20 -14.77 14.43
N VAL A 83 17.56 -15.94 14.37
CA VAL A 83 18.22 -17.20 13.97
C VAL A 83 18.69 -17.10 12.53
N THR A 84 17.85 -16.59 11.63
CA THR A 84 18.17 -16.45 10.21
C THR A 84 19.35 -15.50 9.99
N THR A 85 19.36 -14.33 10.65
CA THR A 85 20.49 -13.39 10.64
C THR A 85 21.73 -13.97 11.33
N GLY A 86 21.57 -14.78 12.38
CA GLY A 86 22.66 -15.49 13.04
C GLY A 86 23.34 -16.51 12.13
N VAL A 87 22.56 -17.30 11.38
CA VAL A 87 23.08 -18.23 10.36
C VAL A 87 23.85 -17.45 9.28
N LEU A 88 23.30 -16.32 8.82
CA LEU A 88 24.00 -15.44 7.88
C LEU A 88 25.35 -14.97 8.43
N ALA A 89 25.39 -14.52 9.70
CA ALA A 89 26.60 -14.06 10.35
C ALA A 89 27.67 -15.16 10.44
N VAL A 90 27.27 -16.39 10.79
CA VAL A 90 28.18 -17.56 10.86
C VAL A 90 28.73 -17.92 9.47
N LEU A 91 27.87 -17.96 8.44
CA LEU A 91 28.30 -18.24 7.07
C LEU A 91 29.28 -17.17 6.56
N LEU A 92 29.04 -15.89 6.88
CA LEU A 92 29.95 -14.80 6.55
C LEU A 92 31.29 -14.92 7.28
N ALA A 93 31.27 -15.16 8.59
CA ALA A 93 32.49 -15.29 9.40
C ALA A 93 33.34 -16.49 8.98
N GLY A 94 32.70 -17.59 8.57
CA GLY A 94 33.36 -18.79 8.05
C GLY A 94 33.79 -18.70 6.59
N GLY A 95 33.47 -17.61 5.88
CA GLY A 95 33.77 -17.47 4.45
C GLY A 95 33.02 -18.45 3.54
N ALA A 96 31.95 -19.09 4.04
CA ALA A 96 31.18 -20.13 3.37
C ALA A 96 29.87 -19.60 2.76
N LEU A 97 29.64 -18.27 2.77
CA LEU A 97 28.45 -17.67 2.20
C LEU A 97 28.43 -17.84 0.68
N GLU A 98 27.34 -18.40 0.17
CA GLU A 98 27.06 -18.55 -1.26
C GLU A 98 25.75 -17.87 -1.61
N VAL A 99 25.54 -17.55 -2.89
CA VAL A 99 24.35 -16.81 -3.36
C VAL A 99 23.04 -17.52 -3.01
N TRP A 100 22.99 -18.85 -3.13
CA TRP A 100 21.76 -19.59 -2.80
C TRP A 100 21.42 -19.55 -1.30
N HIS A 101 22.43 -19.46 -0.41
CA HIS A 101 22.18 -19.24 1.01
C HIS A 101 21.44 -17.92 1.22
N VAL A 102 21.82 -16.86 0.51
CA VAL A 102 21.15 -15.54 0.58
C VAL A 102 19.69 -15.65 0.16
N TYR A 103 19.37 -16.41 -0.90
CA TYR A 103 17.96 -16.63 -1.30
C TYR A 103 17.16 -17.33 -0.20
N VAL A 104 17.68 -18.42 0.36
CA VAL A 104 16.99 -19.18 1.42
C VAL A 104 16.78 -18.32 2.66
N ILE A 105 17.83 -17.63 3.10
CA ILE A 105 17.79 -16.69 4.24
C ILE A 105 16.75 -15.60 4.02
N THR A 106 16.72 -15.02 2.82
CA THR A 106 15.77 -13.94 2.47
C THR A 106 14.33 -14.45 2.48
N VAL A 107 14.07 -15.63 1.91
CA VAL A 107 12.73 -16.24 1.92
C VAL A 107 12.28 -16.52 3.34
N VAL A 108 13.11 -17.18 4.15
CA VAL A 108 12.78 -17.51 5.53
C VAL A 108 12.55 -16.24 6.36
N GLY A 109 13.39 -15.22 6.18
CA GLY A 109 13.23 -13.91 6.81
C GLY A 109 11.91 -13.23 6.41
N SER A 110 11.56 -13.24 5.12
CA SER A 110 10.30 -12.69 4.59
C SER A 110 9.06 -13.38 5.19
N VAL A 111 9.10 -14.71 5.34
CA VAL A 111 8.04 -15.47 6.02
C VAL A 111 7.84 -14.96 7.45
N PHE A 112 8.90 -14.88 8.25
CA PHE A 112 8.80 -14.38 9.62
C PHE A 112 8.37 -12.91 9.66
N GLY A 113 8.85 -12.08 8.74
CA GLY A 113 8.44 -10.69 8.58
C GLY A 113 6.93 -10.53 8.38
N ALA A 114 6.31 -11.38 7.56
CA ALA A 114 4.87 -11.36 7.34
C ALA A 114 4.07 -11.59 8.63
N PHE A 115 4.48 -12.59 9.42
CA PHE A 115 3.85 -12.89 10.72
C PHE A 115 4.11 -11.79 11.75
N HIS A 116 5.33 -11.23 11.77
CA HIS A 116 5.68 -10.11 12.62
C HIS A 116 4.76 -8.92 12.35
N MET A 117 4.64 -8.49 11.09
CA MET A 117 3.85 -7.32 10.71
C MET A 117 2.37 -7.52 11.03
N ALA A 118 1.81 -8.70 10.75
CA ALA A 118 0.42 -9.01 11.07
C ALA A 118 0.14 -8.93 12.59
N ALA A 119 1.03 -9.49 13.42
CA ALA A 119 0.91 -9.43 14.87
C ALA A 119 1.09 -7.99 15.40
N TYR A 120 2.08 -7.27 14.88
CA TYR A 120 2.40 -5.92 15.33
C TYR A 120 1.27 -4.92 15.02
N HIS A 121 0.76 -4.93 13.78
CA HIS A 121 -0.34 -4.05 13.36
C HIS A 121 -1.65 -4.34 14.09
N SER A 122 -1.93 -5.60 14.43
CA SER A 122 -3.13 -5.97 15.20
C SER A 122 -3.03 -5.59 16.69
N MET A 123 -1.82 -5.58 17.26
CA MET A 123 -1.61 -5.18 18.65
C MET A 123 -1.64 -3.66 18.86
N MET A 124 -1.15 -2.86 17.91
CA MET A 124 -0.99 -1.42 18.09
C MET A 124 -2.27 -0.70 18.55
N PRO A 125 -3.45 -0.90 17.91
CA PRO A 125 -4.67 -0.21 18.32
C PRO A 125 -5.14 -0.56 19.73
N LEU A 126 -4.72 -1.72 20.26
CA LEU A 126 -5.11 -2.20 21.58
C LEU A 126 -4.19 -1.66 22.69
N ILE A 127 -2.95 -1.25 22.36
CA ILE A 127 -2.01 -0.64 23.31
C ILE A 127 -2.36 0.84 23.56
N MET A 128 -2.95 1.50 22.57
CA MET A 128 -3.24 2.94 22.57
C MET A 128 -4.73 3.26 22.79
N PRO A 129 -5.06 4.27 23.63
CA PRO A 129 -6.39 4.85 23.63
C PRO A 129 -6.75 5.39 22.24
N GLN A 130 -7.99 5.20 21.78
CA GLN A 130 -8.43 5.54 20.42
C GLN A 130 -8.08 6.98 19.97
N ARG A 131 -8.19 7.96 20.87
CA ARG A 131 -7.82 9.37 20.62
C ARG A 131 -6.34 9.60 20.25
N HIS A 132 -5.46 8.63 20.48
CA HIS A 132 -4.03 8.73 20.17
C HIS A 132 -3.61 7.85 18.98
N LEU A 133 -4.55 7.14 18.33
CA LEU A 133 -4.24 6.31 17.16
C LEU A 133 -3.60 7.12 16.02
N GLY A 134 -4.04 8.36 15.80
CA GLY A 134 -3.40 9.25 14.83
C GLY A 134 -1.92 9.51 15.13
N ARG A 135 -1.54 9.65 16.41
CA ARG A 135 -0.14 9.82 16.82
C ARG A 135 0.67 8.54 16.64
N ALA A 136 0.06 7.39 16.96
CA ALA A 136 0.68 6.09 16.77
C ALA A 136 0.94 5.79 15.28
N ASN A 137 -0.05 6.03 14.43
CA ASN A 137 0.09 5.92 12.97
C ASN A 137 1.14 6.90 12.43
N GLY A 138 1.21 8.13 12.96
CA GLY A 138 2.28 9.08 12.63
C GLY A 138 3.67 8.53 12.93
N LEU A 139 3.86 7.89 14.09
CA LEU A 139 5.12 7.23 14.44
C LEU A 139 5.41 6.01 13.55
N MET A 140 4.40 5.25 13.15
CA MET A 140 4.60 4.17 12.16
C MET A 140 5.11 4.70 10.82
N GLN A 141 4.59 5.82 10.34
CA GLN A 141 5.07 6.43 9.10
C GLN A 141 6.54 6.90 9.19
N VAL A 142 7.05 7.22 10.38
CA VAL A 142 8.48 7.49 10.58
C VAL A 142 9.32 6.23 10.33
N ALA A 143 8.81 5.05 10.67
CA ALA A 143 9.48 3.79 10.35
C ALA A 143 9.52 3.53 8.84
N ASP A 144 8.45 3.88 8.12
CA ASP A 144 8.45 3.80 6.65
C ASP A 144 9.46 4.78 6.04
N ALA A 145 9.59 5.98 6.61
CA ALA A 145 10.57 6.98 6.17
C ALA A 145 12.03 6.54 6.40
N VAL A 146 12.30 5.66 7.37
CA VAL A 146 13.64 5.10 7.58
C VAL A 146 14.10 4.29 6.37
N HIS A 147 13.21 3.57 5.67
CA HIS A 147 13.59 2.82 4.47
C HIS A 147 14.16 3.71 3.36
N ILE A 148 13.80 5.00 3.34
CA ILE A 148 14.37 5.99 2.42
C ILE A 148 15.81 6.34 2.81
N ALA A 149 16.09 6.47 4.11
CA ALA A 149 17.40 6.84 4.64
C ALA A 149 18.38 5.66 4.74
N ALA A 150 17.86 4.45 4.91
CA ALA A 150 18.66 3.25 5.17
C ALA A 150 19.73 2.96 4.10
N PRO A 151 19.47 3.08 2.77
CA PRO A 151 20.50 2.85 1.75
C PRO A 151 21.74 3.75 1.89
N LEU A 152 21.57 5.02 2.26
CA LEU A 152 22.69 5.94 2.47
C LEU A 152 23.55 5.51 3.66
N LEU A 153 22.89 5.15 4.76
CA LEU A 153 23.56 4.62 5.94
C LEU A 153 24.24 3.27 5.62
N ALA A 154 23.56 2.37 4.92
CA ALA A 154 24.09 1.07 4.53
C ALA A 154 25.31 1.17 3.62
N GLY A 155 25.27 2.06 2.62
CA GLY A 155 26.40 2.30 1.72
C GLY A 155 27.65 2.82 2.44
N THR A 156 27.48 3.67 3.46
CA THR A 156 28.59 4.19 4.28
C THR A 156 29.12 3.13 5.27
N LEU A 157 28.23 2.38 5.92
CA LEU A 157 28.65 1.28 6.80
C LEU A 157 29.35 0.16 6.03
N LEU A 158 28.89 -0.16 4.81
CA LEU A 158 29.52 -1.20 4.00
C LEU A 158 30.99 -0.89 3.70
N VAL A 159 31.34 0.39 3.50
CA VAL A 159 32.73 0.82 3.26
C VAL A 159 33.55 0.84 4.55
N THR A 160 32.95 1.16 5.69
CA THR A 160 33.67 1.39 6.96
C THR A 160 33.82 0.15 7.82
N VAL A 161 32.77 -0.66 7.96
CA VAL A 161 32.73 -1.86 8.81
C VAL A 161 32.51 -3.17 8.03
N GLY A 162 32.30 -3.08 6.72
CA GLY A 162 32.08 -4.23 5.85
C GLY A 162 30.72 -4.91 6.06
N ILE A 163 30.45 -5.95 5.27
CA ILE A 163 29.19 -6.71 5.34
C ILE A 163 29.00 -7.39 6.69
N THR A 164 30.05 -7.99 7.24
CA THR A 164 29.99 -8.69 8.53
C THR A 164 29.63 -7.71 9.66
N GLY A 165 30.19 -6.50 9.66
CA GLY A 165 29.87 -5.48 10.65
C GLY A 165 28.40 -5.06 10.59
N VAL A 166 27.84 -4.88 9.38
CA VAL A 166 26.42 -4.54 9.19
C VAL A 166 25.50 -5.65 9.70
N VAL A 167 25.80 -6.92 9.38
CA VAL A 167 25.01 -8.07 9.85
C VAL A 167 25.08 -8.22 11.38
N VAL A 168 26.23 -7.96 11.99
CA VAL A 168 26.37 -7.98 13.46
C VAL A 168 25.55 -6.86 14.11
N ILE A 169 25.53 -5.67 13.51
CA ILE A 169 24.68 -4.56 13.98
C ILE A 169 23.20 -4.98 13.92
N ASP A 170 22.75 -5.55 12.81
CA ASP A 170 21.38 -6.05 12.65
C ASP A 170 21.04 -7.11 13.71
N LEU A 171 21.92 -8.09 13.93
CA LEU A 171 21.74 -9.10 14.98
C LEU A 171 21.63 -8.46 16.38
N ALA A 172 22.42 -7.43 16.67
CA ALA A 172 22.33 -6.69 17.92
C ALA A 172 20.98 -5.95 18.05
N THR A 173 20.44 -5.41 16.96
CA THR A 173 19.11 -4.77 16.97
C THR A 173 18.01 -5.76 17.34
N PHE A 174 18.04 -6.99 16.81
CA PHE A 174 17.09 -8.05 17.19
C PHE A 174 17.17 -8.42 18.68
N LEU A 175 18.38 -8.47 19.25
CA LEU A 175 18.55 -8.71 20.68
C LEU A 175 17.93 -7.60 21.52
N VAL A 176 18.13 -6.34 21.14
CA VAL A 176 17.50 -5.19 21.80
C VAL A 176 15.97 -5.29 21.74
N THR A 177 15.41 -5.53 20.55
CA THR A 177 13.96 -5.70 20.36
C THR A 177 13.40 -6.81 21.23
N ARG A 178 14.10 -7.95 21.29
CA ARG A 178 13.69 -9.09 22.12
C ARG A 178 13.72 -8.80 23.61
N VAL A 179 14.78 -8.14 24.10
CA VAL A 179 14.88 -7.73 25.51
C VAL A 179 13.76 -6.77 25.87
N VAL A 180 13.48 -5.78 25.02
CA VAL A 180 12.39 -4.83 25.21
C VAL A 180 11.03 -5.53 25.25
N MET A 181 10.76 -6.44 24.31
CA MET A 181 9.50 -7.20 24.25
C MET A 181 9.30 -8.15 25.44
N PHE A 182 10.38 -8.64 26.05
CA PHE A 182 10.31 -9.43 27.27
C PHE A 182 10.03 -8.54 28.50
N ALA A 183 10.72 -7.39 28.59
CA ALA A 183 10.61 -6.46 29.71
C ALA A 183 9.25 -5.72 29.76
N VAL A 184 8.67 -5.39 28.61
CA VAL A 184 7.38 -4.68 28.54
C VAL A 184 6.22 -5.65 28.82
N ARG A 185 5.50 -5.41 29.92
CA ARG A 185 4.28 -6.15 30.28
C ARG A 185 3.08 -5.61 29.51
N LEU A 186 2.54 -6.45 28.63
CA LEU A 186 1.33 -6.17 27.86
C LEU A 186 0.11 -6.80 28.56
N PRO A 187 -1.02 -6.08 28.67
CA PRO A 187 -2.28 -6.64 29.16
C PRO A 187 -2.73 -7.83 28.30
N ALA A 188 -3.42 -8.81 28.90
CA ALA A 188 -3.85 -10.02 28.20
C ALA A 188 -4.86 -9.72 27.08
N GLU A 189 -5.60 -8.62 27.21
CA GLU A 189 -6.59 -8.12 26.24
C GLU A 189 -5.92 -7.64 24.95
N VAL A 190 -4.65 -7.22 25.03
CA VAL A 190 -3.85 -6.82 23.85
C VAL A 190 -3.33 -8.06 23.12
N THR A 191 -2.94 -9.11 23.86
CA THR A 191 -2.24 -10.26 23.29
C THR A 191 -3.19 -11.36 22.83
N ARG A 192 -4.33 -11.54 23.51
CA ARG A 192 -5.29 -12.61 23.21
C ARG A 192 -6.36 -12.14 22.21
N PRO A 193 -6.85 -13.02 21.34
CA PRO A 193 -8.04 -12.76 20.53
C PRO A 193 -9.26 -12.42 21.40
N GLY A 194 -10.04 -11.41 21.01
CA GLY A 194 -11.38 -11.20 21.56
C GLY A 194 -12.33 -12.25 20.98
N GLY A 195 -13.16 -12.88 21.83
CA GLY A 195 -13.96 -14.07 21.48
C GLY A 195 -15.02 -13.91 20.38
N ALA A 196 -15.16 -12.74 19.76
CA ALA A 196 -16.02 -12.55 18.60
C ALA A 196 -15.22 -12.82 17.32
N VAL A 197 -15.07 -14.10 16.97
CA VAL A 197 -14.70 -14.47 15.60
C VAL A 197 -15.90 -14.13 14.72
N THR A 198 -15.99 -12.89 14.26
CA THR A 198 -16.91 -12.56 13.17
C THR A 198 -16.51 -13.46 12.00
N GLU A 199 -17.48 -14.21 11.45
CA GLU A 199 -17.31 -15.07 10.27
C GLU A 199 -16.65 -14.26 9.15
N SER A 200 -15.32 -14.31 9.10
CA SER A 200 -14.55 -13.66 8.06
C SER A 200 -14.81 -14.49 6.82
N GLN A 201 -15.53 -13.91 5.85
CA GLN A 201 -15.79 -14.59 4.60
C GLN A 201 -14.46 -15.00 3.96
N PRO A 202 -14.39 -16.15 3.28
CA PRO A 202 -13.15 -16.61 2.68
C PRO A 202 -12.62 -15.58 1.69
N LEU A 203 -11.31 -15.32 1.73
CA LEU A 203 -10.60 -14.31 0.93
C LEU A 203 -10.97 -14.34 -0.57
N GLY A 204 -11.20 -15.54 -1.13
CA GLY A 204 -11.62 -15.71 -2.53
C GLY A 204 -13.00 -15.11 -2.85
N ARG A 205 -13.92 -15.10 -1.88
CA ARG A 205 -15.25 -14.49 -2.02
C ARG A 205 -15.18 -12.97 -2.04
N ASP A 206 -14.29 -12.38 -1.24
CA ASP A 206 -14.04 -10.94 -1.24
C ASP A 206 -13.33 -10.48 -2.52
N LEU A 207 -12.33 -11.24 -2.99
CA LEU A 207 -11.64 -10.95 -4.25
C LEU A 207 -12.58 -11.04 -5.46
N SER A 208 -13.43 -12.06 -5.51
CA SER A 208 -14.42 -12.22 -6.59
C SER A 208 -15.49 -11.12 -6.55
N PHE A 209 -15.90 -10.69 -5.35
CA PHE A 209 -16.79 -9.54 -5.19
C PHE A 209 -16.14 -8.26 -5.74
N GLY A 210 -14.95 -7.90 -5.27
CA GLY A 210 -14.27 -6.68 -5.71
C GLY A 210 -13.96 -6.69 -7.21
N TRP A 211 -13.61 -7.86 -7.78
CA TRP A 211 -13.40 -8.00 -9.23
C TRP A 211 -14.67 -7.75 -10.04
N ARG A 212 -15.78 -8.37 -9.66
CA ARG A 212 -17.08 -8.17 -10.31
C ARG A 212 -17.55 -6.72 -10.17
N HIS A 213 -17.34 -6.12 -8.99
CA HIS A 213 -17.66 -4.73 -8.72
C HIS A 213 -16.87 -3.77 -9.62
N LEU A 214 -15.56 -3.98 -9.76
CA LEU A 214 -14.72 -3.19 -10.67
C LEU A 214 -15.17 -3.37 -12.12
N ARG A 215 -15.41 -4.60 -12.58
CA ARG A 215 -15.84 -4.86 -13.97
C ARG A 215 -17.21 -4.24 -14.30
N ALA A 216 -18.11 -4.15 -13.32
CA ALA A 216 -19.39 -3.45 -13.50
C ALA A 216 -19.23 -1.93 -13.68
N ARG A 217 -18.09 -1.36 -13.23
CA ARG A 217 -17.77 0.08 -13.31
C ARG A 217 -16.57 0.29 -14.24
N PRO A 218 -16.79 0.32 -15.58
CA PRO A 218 -15.71 0.26 -16.57
C PRO A 218 -14.69 1.39 -16.44
N GLY A 219 -15.10 2.56 -15.92
CA GLY A 219 -14.18 3.65 -15.61
C GLY A 219 -13.18 3.30 -14.50
N LEU A 220 -13.67 2.80 -13.35
CA LEU A 220 -12.80 2.36 -12.25
C LEU A 220 -11.92 1.19 -12.66
N PHE A 221 -12.46 0.25 -13.43
CA PHE A 221 -11.66 -0.85 -13.96
C PHE A 221 -10.47 -0.35 -14.81
N ARG A 222 -10.69 0.61 -15.71
CA ARG A 222 -9.62 1.20 -16.54
C ARG A 222 -8.60 1.98 -15.73
N LEU A 223 -9.02 2.65 -14.65
CA LEU A 223 -8.11 3.30 -13.71
C LEU A 223 -7.21 2.27 -13.00
N VAL A 224 -7.79 1.14 -12.57
CA VAL A 224 -7.02 0.03 -11.96
C VAL A 224 -6.08 -0.62 -12.96
N VAL A 225 -6.49 -0.77 -14.23
CA VAL A 225 -5.60 -1.25 -15.31
C VAL A 225 -4.43 -0.28 -15.52
N LEU A 226 -4.69 1.04 -15.54
CA LEU A 226 -3.65 2.06 -15.62
C LEU A 226 -2.66 1.92 -14.45
N LEU A 227 -3.15 1.75 -13.22
CA LEU A 227 -2.29 1.53 -12.05
C LEU A 227 -1.50 0.23 -12.17
N ALA A 228 -2.10 -0.87 -12.63
CA ALA A 228 -1.40 -2.14 -12.79
C ALA A 228 -0.28 -2.05 -13.85
N VAL A 229 -0.55 -1.42 -15.00
CA VAL A 229 0.46 -1.15 -16.03
C VAL A 229 1.57 -0.24 -15.50
N TYR A 230 1.20 0.81 -14.76
CA TYR A 230 2.17 1.69 -14.11
C TYR A 230 3.07 0.91 -13.14
N ASN A 231 2.50 0.08 -12.25
CA ASN A 231 3.27 -0.72 -11.29
C ASN A 231 4.15 -1.78 -11.97
N LEU A 232 3.71 -2.36 -13.10
CA LEU A 232 4.52 -3.28 -13.89
C LEU A 232 5.76 -2.56 -14.45
N LEU A 233 5.55 -1.47 -15.20
CA LEU A 233 6.63 -0.72 -15.86
C LEU A 233 7.57 -0.06 -14.84
N PHE A 234 7.00 0.59 -13.82
CA PHE A 234 7.74 1.15 -12.70
C PHE A 234 8.51 0.07 -11.94
N GLY A 235 7.89 -1.07 -11.65
CA GLY A 235 8.51 -2.18 -10.93
C GLY A 235 9.71 -2.75 -11.68
N MET A 236 9.61 -2.87 -13.01
CA MET A 236 10.70 -3.39 -13.85
C MET A 236 11.91 -2.45 -13.77
N SER A 237 11.70 -1.14 -13.91
CA SER A 237 12.79 -0.17 -13.80
C SER A 237 13.31 -0.03 -12.35
N GLY A 238 12.40 -0.02 -11.37
CA GLY A 238 12.73 0.19 -9.96
C GLY A 238 13.61 -0.92 -9.38
N VAL A 239 13.41 -2.18 -9.78
CA VAL A 239 14.24 -3.29 -9.29
C VAL A 239 15.62 -3.34 -9.94
N LEU A 240 15.76 -2.77 -11.15
CA LEU A 240 17.00 -2.75 -11.91
C LEU A 240 17.88 -1.52 -11.67
N VAL A 241 17.36 -0.49 -10.97
CA VAL A 241 18.11 0.75 -10.71
C VAL A 241 19.38 0.50 -9.91
N GLN A 242 19.36 -0.45 -8.95
CA GLN A 242 20.52 -0.73 -8.12
C GLN A 242 21.62 -1.45 -8.92
N PRO A 243 21.33 -2.53 -9.68
CA PRO A 243 22.28 -3.10 -10.64
C PRO A 243 22.85 -2.08 -11.62
N LEU A 244 22.02 -1.16 -12.14
CA LEU A 244 22.48 -0.11 -13.05
C LEU A 244 23.51 0.80 -12.39
N ILE A 245 23.23 1.31 -11.19
CA ILE A 245 24.16 2.20 -10.49
C ILE A 245 25.44 1.45 -10.11
N LEU A 246 25.33 0.20 -9.65
CA LEU A 246 26.50 -0.63 -9.31
C LEU A 246 27.33 -1.03 -10.54
N SER A 247 26.78 -0.95 -11.75
CA SER A 247 27.54 -1.27 -12.97
C SER A 247 28.61 -0.24 -13.30
N PHE A 248 28.51 0.98 -12.75
CA PHE A 248 29.49 2.06 -12.97
C PHE A 248 29.88 2.83 -11.69
N GLY A 249 29.22 2.58 -10.56
CA GLY A 249 29.39 3.31 -9.30
C GLY A 249 29.63 2.41 -8.10
N SER A 250 30.04 3.01 -6.98
CA SER A 250 30.27 2.30 -5.71
C SER A 250 28.99 2.15 -4.89
N ALA A 251 29.03 1.31 -3.84
CA ALA A 251 27.92 1.16 -2.91
C ALA A 251 27.54 2.48 -2.18
N ALA A 252 28.51 3.36 -1.94
CA ALA A 252 28.25 4.68 -1.36
C ALA A 252 27.50 5.59 -2.34
N VAL A 253 27.86 5.56 -3.64
CA VAL A 253 27.11 6.27 -4.69
C VAL A 253 25.70 5.71 -4.81
N LEU A 254 25.54 4.38 -4.79
CA LEU A 254 24.22 3.74 -4.76
C LEU A 254 23.38 4.24 -3.58
N GLY A 255 23.93 4.22 -2.36
CA GLY A 255 23.22 4.68 -1.17
C GLY A 255 22.78 6.14 -1.27
N ALA A 256 23.65 7.03 -1.75
CA ALA A 256 23.35 8.45 -1.94
C ALA A 256 22.26 8.69 -2.99
N LEU A 257 22.32 7.99 -4.13
CA LEU A 257 21.31 8.12 -5.19
C LEU A 257 19.96 7.53 -4.77
N MET A 258 19.94 6.44 -4.00
CA MET A 258 18.70 5.88 -3.44
C MET A 258 18.06 6.84 -2.43
N PHE A 259 18.85 7.48 -1.56
CA PHE A 259 18.35 8.49 -0.65
C PHE A 259 17.78 9.70 -1.38
N ALA A 260 18.49 10.22 -2.39
CA ALA A 260 17.99 11.30 -3.23
C ALA A 260 16.65 10.92 -3.89
N GLY A 261 16.55 9.69 -4.41
CA GLY A 261 15.32 9.16 -4.97
C GLY A 261 14.16 9.14 -3.96
N GLY A 262 14.38 8.61 -2.76
CA GLY A 262 13.36 8.59 -1.72
C GLY A 262 12.99 9.99 -1.21
N ALA A 263 13.92 10.95 -1.20
CA ALA A 263 13.62 12.36 -0.95
C ALA A 263 12.64 12.94 -1.99
N GLY A 264 12.71 12.47 -3.25
CA GLY A 264 11.72 12.76 -4.29
C GLY A 264 10.32 12.30 -3.92
N VAL A 265 10.14 11.03 -3.50
CA VAL A 265 8.85 10.51 -3.03
C VAL A 265 8.32 11.32 -1.86
N PHE A 266 9.19 11.60 -0.88
CA PHE A 266 8.84 12.38 0.30
C PHE A 266 8.35 13.80 -0.07
N ALA A 267 9.11 14.51 -0.91
CA ALA A 267 8.74 15.84 -1.39
C ALA A 267 7.43 15.82 -2.21
N GLY A 268 7.22 14.80 -3.04
CA GLY A 268 5.98 14.62 -3.79
C GLY A 268 4.76 14.41 -2.88
N GLY A 269 4.93 13.64 -1.80
CA GLY A 269 3.89 13.41 -0.80
C GLY A 269 3.53 14.68 -0.03
N LEU A 270 4.53 15.47 0.37
CA LEU A 270 4.31 16.78 0.98
C LEU A 270 3.59 17.74 0.02
N ALA A 271 4.02 17.81 -1.23
CA ALA A 271 3.39 18.65 -2.24
C ALA A 271 1.93 18.26 -2.49
N LEU A 272 1.65 16.96 -2.63
CA LEU A 272 0.28 16.45 -2.78
C LEU A 272 -0.58 16.77 -1.55
N SER A 273 -0.02 16.64 -0.35
CA SER A 273 -0.72 16.92 0.91
C SER A 273 -1.03 18.40 1.08
N ALA A 274 -0.10 19.29 0.73
CA ALA A 274 -0.28 20.73 0.84
C ALA A 274 -1.26 21.29 -0.22
N TRP A 275 -1.24 20.74 -1.44
CA TRP A 275 -2.05 21.22 -2.55
C TRP A 275 -3.40 20.48 -2.70
N GLY A 276 -3.55 19.30 -2.08
CA GLY A 276 -4.74 18.44 -2.23
C GLY A 276 -4.84 17.72 -3.58
N GLY A 277 -3.89 17.97 -4.49
CA GLY A 277 -3.78 17.34 -5.80
C GLY A 277 -4.59 18.00 -6.92
N PRO A 278 -4.52 17.43 -8.14
CA PRO A 278 -5.18 18.00 -9.31
C PRO A 278 -6.71 17.99 -9.20
N LYS A 279 -7.36 19.13 -9.55
CA LYS A 279 -8.83 19.25 -9.55
C LYS A 279 -9.53 18.20 -10.42
N ARG A 280 -8.94 17.85 -11.57
CA ARG A 280 -9.36 16.73 -12.43
C ARG A 280 -8.44 15.56 -12.15
N ARG A 281 -8.83 14.70 -11.22
CA ARG A 281 -7.96 13.69 -10.61
C ARG A 281 -7.42 12.70 -11.63
N VAL A 282 -8.28 12.16 -12.51
CA VAL A 282 -7.88 11.19 -13.55
C VAL A 282 -6.93 11.82 -14.56
N ARG A 283 -7.18 13.07 -14.97
CA ARG A 283 -6.26 13.81 -15.85
C ARG A 283 -4.92 14.04 -15.17
N GLY A 284 -4.94 14.33 -13.87
CA GLY A 284 -3.75 14.43 -13.02
C GLY A 284 -2.93 13.14 -13.02
N VAL A 285 -3.56 12.00 -12.70
CA VAL A 285 -2.92 10.68 -12.70
C VAL A 285 -2.22 10.40 -14.03
N VAL A 286 -2.91 10.64 -15.15
CA VAL A 286 -2.37 10.41 -16.49
C VAL A 286 -1.22 11.37 -16.81
N ALA A 287 -1.34 12.65 -16.47
CA ALA A 287 -0.30 13.64 -16.72
C ALA A 287 0.98 13.35 -15.92
N PHE A 288 0.85 13.00 -14.63
CA PHE A 288 2.00 12.63 -13.80
C PHE A 288 2.58 11.27 -14.18
N ALA A 289 1.77 10.32 -14.64
CA ALA A 289 2.28 9.05 -15.18
C ALA A 289 3.07 9.26 -16.48
N ALA A 290 2.58 10.12 -17.38
CA ALA A 290 3.28 10.49 -18.61
C ALA A 290 4.57 11.27 -18.33
N LEU A 291 4.54 12.23 -17.39
CA LEU A 291 5.72 12.95 -16.93
C LEU A 291 6.75 12.00 -16.31
N GLY A 292 6.30 11.09 -15.44
CA GLY A 292 7.15 10.03 -14.89
C GLY A 292 7.76 9.16 -15.99
N GLY A 293 6.99 8.80 -17.02
CA GLY A 293 7.49 8.09 -18.20
C GLY A 293 8.58 8.85 -18.96
N ALA A 294 8.38 10.15 -19.20
CA ALA A 294 9.39 11.00 -19.84
C ALA A 294 10.69 11.10 -19.01
N LEU A 295 10.57 11.28 -17.70
CA LEU A 295 11.73 11.32 -16.79
C LEU A 295 12.46 9.97 -16.73
N LEU A 296 11.72 8.86 -16.75
CA LEU A 296 12.29 7.52 -16.80
C LEU A 296 13.03 7.26 -18.12
N ALA A 297 12.49 7.73 -19.24
CA ALA A 297 13.18 7.71 -20.52
C ALA A 297 14.44 8.58 -20.50
N LEU A 298 14.39 9.77 -19.90
CA LEU A 298 15.54 10.67 -19.73
C LEU A 298 16.66 10.02 -18.89
N HIS A 299 16.29 9.25 -17.86
CA HIS A 299 17.23 8.51 -17.02
C HIS A 299 18.09 7.52 -17.84
N SER A 300 17.61 7.03 -18.99
CA SER A 300 18.33 6.04 -19.80
C SER A 300 19.48 6.61 -20.63
N LEU A 301 19.55 7.93 -20.84
CA LEU A 301 20.40 8.52 -21.89
C LEU A 301 21.91 8.38 -21.61
N ALA A 302 22.35 8.49 -20.36
CA ALA A 302 23.77 8.44 -20.02
C ALA A 302 24.04 7.72 -18.69
N PRO A 303 25.18 7.03 -18.54
CA PRO A 303 25.58 6.35 -17.32
C PRO A 303 26.28 7.38 -16.42
N SER A 304 25.54 8.39 -16.00
CA SER A 304 26.06 9.53 -15.24
C SER A 304 25.41 9.58 -13.86
N PRO A 305 26.20 9.48 -12.77
CA PRO A 305 25.68 9.66 -11.42
C PRO A 305 24.92 10.99 -11.26
N TRP A 306 25.38 12.05 -11.95
CA TRP A 306 24.77 13.37 -11.91
C TRP A 306 23.40 13.40 -12.58
N LEU A 307 23.25 12.72 -13.72
CA LEU A 307 21.96 12.59 -14.38
C LEU A 307 20.97 11.87 -13.47
N ILE A 308 21.39 10.76 -12.86
CA ILE A 308 20.54 9.99 -11.93
C ILE A 308 20.18 10.83 -10.70
N ALA A 309 21.15 11.58 -10.14
CA ALA A 309 20.93 12.42 -8.97
C ALA A 309 19.84 13.49 -9.17
N VAL A 310 19.61 13.94 -10.41
CA VAL A 310 18.57 14.93 -10.74
C VAL A 310 17.29 14.25 -11.20
N VAL A 311 17.40 13.25 -12.09
CA VAL A 311 16.25 12.65 -12.77
C VAL A 311 15.52 11.66 -11.87
N ALA A 312 16.23 10.86 -11.06
CA ALA A 312 15.57 9.86 -10.21
C ALA A 312 14.68 10.50 -9.12
N PRO A 313 15.10 11.56 -8.40
CA PRO A 313 14.20 12.25 -7.47
C PRO A 313 13.01 12.91 -8.16
N ALA A 314 13.22 13.55 -9.32
CA ALA A 314 12.15 14.17 -10.10
C ALA A 314 11.12 13.14 -10.59
N PHE A 315 11.59 11.98 -11.03
CA PHE A 315 10.76 10.86 -11.41
C PHE A 315 9.95 10.35 -10.21
N LEU A 316 10.62 10.08 -9.08
CA LEU A 316 9.98 9.56 -7.88
C LEU A 316 9.04 10.55 -7.20
N PHE A 317 9.24 11.85 -7.40
CA PHE A 317 8.30 12.91 -7.02
C PHE A 317 6.92 12.75 -7.68
N THR A 318 6.85 12.16 -8.87
CA THR A 318 5.57 11.93 -9.57
C THR A 318 4.74 10.81 -8.94
N LEU A 319 5.35 9.90 -8.18
CA LEU A 319 4.72 8.68 -7.68
C LEU A 319 3.53 8.97 -6.74
N PRO A 320 3.65 9.85 -5.72
CA PRO A 320 2.51 10.21 -4.88
C PRO A 320 1.33 10.77 -5.67
N PHE A 321 1.59 11.56 -6.72
CA PHE A 321 0.53 12.11 -7.56
C PHE A 321 -0.20 11.04 -8.37
N VAL A 322 0.50 10.02 -8.85
CA VAL A 322 -0.14 8.89 -9.56
C VAL A 322 -0.94 8.03 -8.57
N GLN A 323 -0.29 7.56 -7.50
CA GLN A 323 -0.86 6.59 -6.57
C GLN A 323 -1.91 7.23 -5.64
N GLY A 324 -1.56 8.35 -5.00
CA GLY A 324 -2.43 9.04 -4.05
C GLY A 324 -3.69 9.56 -4.72
N THR A 325 -3.56 10.25 -5.86
CA THR A 325 -4.72 10.78 -6.59
C THR A 325 -5.64 9.67 -7.09
N ALA A 326 -5.09 8.55 -7.60
CA ALA A 326 -5.90 7.42 -8.05
C ALA A 326 -6.59 6.71 -6.88
N MET A 327 -5.90 6.56 -5.74
CA MET A 327 -6.50 6.03 -4.50
C MET A 327 -7.67 6.91 -4.05
N THR A 328 -7.54 8.24 -4.10
CA THR A 328 -8.65 9.16 -3.78
C THR A 328 -9.84 8.96 -4.70
N VAL A 329 -9.65 8.76 -6.00
CA VAL A 329 -10.76 8.47 -6.94
C VAL A 329 -11.43 7.15 -6.58
N LEU A 330 -10.66 6.10 -6.28
CA LEU A 330 -11.19 4.80 -5.88
C LEU A 330 -12.00 4.90 -4.58
N GLN A 331 -11.55 5.70 -3.62
CA GLN A 331 -12.25 5.92 -2.35
C GLN A 331 -13.57 6.68 -2.55
N LEU A 332 -13.56 7.78 -3.31
CA LEU A 332 -14.75 8.60 -3.51
C LEU A 332 -15.83 7.92 -4.36
N LYS A 333 -15.43 7.05 -5.30
CA LYS A 333 -16.35 6.38 -6.24
C LYS A 333 -16.73 4.95 -5.80
N THR A 334 -16.39 4.56 -4.58
CA THR A 334 -16.74 3.25 -4.02
C THR A 334 -17.55 3.42 -2.74
N GLU A 335 -18.67 2.69 -2.64
CA GLU A 335 -19.54 2.74 -1.47
C GLU A 335 -18.82 2.22 -0.20
N PRO A 336 -19.10 2.79 1.00
CA PRO A 336 -18.44 2.39 2.24
C PRO A 336 -18.50 0.89 2.54
N ALA A 337 -19.63 0.25 2.25
CA ALA A 337 -19.85 -1.19 2.47
C ALA A 337 -19.07 -2.11 1.49
N ALA A 338 -18.58 -1.56 0.37
CA ALA A 338 -17.80 -2.28 -0.64
C ALA A 338 -16.30 -1.90 -0.60
N LEU A 339 -15.96 -0.76 -0.01
CA LEU A 339 -14.64 -0.13 -0.09
C LEU A 339 -13.50 -1.08 0.28
N GLY A 340 -13.55 -1.74 1.44
CA GLY A 340 -12.49 -2.66 1.87
C GLY A 340 -12.23 -3.81 0.89
N ARG A 341 -13.30 -4.41 0.34
CA ARG A 341 -13.21 -5.52 -0.62
C ARG A 341 -12.66 -5.05 -1.96
N VAL A 342 -13.12 -3.90 -2.44
CA VAL A 342 -12.62 -3.29 -3.69
C VAL A 342 -11.15 -2.93 -3.56
N LEU A 343 -10.74 -2.24 -2.49
CA LEU A 343 -9.35 -1.87 -2.26
C LEU A 343 -8.43 -3.10 -2.11
N SER A 344 -8.91 -4.17 -1.47
CA SER A 344 -8.18 -5.45 -1.42
C SER A 344 -7.96 -6.06 -2.81
N THR A 345 -8.98 -6.04 -3.67
CA THR A 345 -8.82 -6.46 -5.08
C THR A 345 -7.87 -5.55 -5.85
N VAL A 346 -7.97 -4.23 -5.70
CA VAL A 346 -7.06 -3.28 -6.35
C VAL A 346 -5.61 -3.56 -5.94
N ARG A 347 -5.34 -3.70 -4.63
CA ARG A 347 -4.02 -4.03 -4.10
C ARG A 347 -3.49 -5.33 -4.68
N THR A 348 -4.32 -6.37 -4.72
CA THR A 348 -3.94 -7.68 -5.26
C THR A 348 -3.53 -7.58 -6.73
N LEU A 349 -4.30 -6.83 -7.54
CA LEU A 349 -4.01 -6.63 -8.97
C LEU A 349 -2.72 -5.83 -9.19
N THR A 350 -2.53 -4.72 -8.47
CA THR A 350 -1.33 -3.88 -8.62
C THR A 350 -0.08 -4.58 -8.08
N GLN A 351 -0.18 -5.33 -7.00
CA GLN A 351 0.94 -6.08 -6.41
C GLN A 351 1.34 -7.29 -7.26
N THR A 352 0.36 -7.97 -7.88
CA THR A 352 0.65 -9.01 -8.89
C THR A 352 1.45 -8.43 -10.06
N ALA A 353 1.13 -7.22 -10.51
CA ALA A 353 1.88 -6.54 -11.55
C ALA A 353 3.34 -6.27 -11.14
N THR A 354 3.59 -5.88 -9.88
CA THR A 354 4.95 -5.72 -9.34
C THR A 354 5.72 -7.05 -9.28
N VAL A 355 5.07 -8.14 -8.84
CA VAL A 355 5.69 -9.47 -8.81
C VAL A 355 6.08 -9.92 -10.23
N LEU A 356 5.19 -9.72 -11.20
CA LEU A 356 5.49 -9.98 -12.61
C LEU A 356 6.65 -9.12 -13.11
N ALA A 357 6.71 -7.86 -12.69
CA ALA A 357 7.81 -6.97 -13.03
C ALA A 357 9.16 -7.55 -12.59
N TYR A 358 9.25 -8.03 -11.34
CA TYR A 358 10.48 -8.59 -10.78
C TYR A 358 10.84 -9.91 -11.46
N LEU A 359 9.85 -10.77 -11.74
CA LEU A 359 10.07 -12.04 -12.43
C LEU A 359 10.61 -11.85 -13.85
N LEU A 360 10.14 -10.82 -14.56
CA LEU A 360 10.49 -10.57 -15.96
C LEU A 360 11.72 -9.70 -16.15
N ALA A 361 11.98 -8.74 -15.25
CA ALA A 361 13.02 -7.73 -15.42
C ALA A 361 14.43 -8.30 -15.57
N GLY A 362 14.84 -9.20 -14.65
CA GLY A 362 16.16 -9.81 -14.64
C GLY A 362 16.46 -10.60 -15.93
N PRO A 363 15.67 -11.65 -16.25
CA PRO A 363 15.88 -12.44 -17.46
C PRO A 363 15.81 -11.63 -18.75
N LEU A 364 14.92 -10.63 -18.82
CA LEU A 364 14.82 -9.73 -19.97
C LEU A 364 16.12 -8.94 -20.16
N VAL A 365 16.72 -8.44 -19.09
CA VAL A 365 18.02 -7.75 -19.16
C VAL A 365 19.12 -8.73 -19.53
N ASP A 366 19.38 -9.74 -18.71
CA ASP A 366 20.60 -10.54 -18.84
C ASP A 366 20.63 -11.42 -20.11
N ARG A 367 19.47 -11.90 -20.59
CA ARG A 367 19.40 -12.82 -21.74
C ARG A 367 19.05 -12.15 -23.07
N VAL A 368 18.38 -10.99 -23.04
CA VAL A 368 17.87 -10.35 -24.27
C VAL A 368 18.51 -8.99 -24.48
N LEU A 369 18.32 -8.05 -23.55
CA LEU A 369 18.70 -6.66 -23.78
C LEU A 369 20.20 -6.40 -23.59
N GLU A 370 20.84 -7.04 -22.61
CA GLU A 370 22.27 -6.87 -22.38
C GLU A 370 23.11 -7.41 -23.56
N PRO A 371 22.85 -8.61 -24.10
CA PRO A 371 23.51 -9.07 -25.33
C PRO A 371 23.16 -8.20 -26.55
N ALA A 372 21.91 -7.77 -26.69
CA ALA A 372 21.48 -6.96 -27.82
C ALA A 372 22.06 -5.54 -27.81
N MET A 373 22.37 -5.00 -26.62
CA MET A 373 22.98 -3.68 -26.40
C MET A 373 24.52 -3.75 -26.27
N ALA A 374 25.12 -4.93 -26.49
CA ALA A 374 26.57 -5.05 -26.64
C ALA A 374 27.06 -4.24 -27.86
N ARG A 375 28.37 -3.98 -27.96
CA ARG A 375 28.95 -3.13 -29.02
C ARG A 375 28.59 -3.63 -30.43
N ASP A 376 28.55 -4.94 -30.62
CA ASP A 376 28.21 -5.60 -31.89
C ASP A 376 26.80 -6.23 -31.84
N GLY A 377 25.97 -5.83 -30.88
CA GLY A 377 24.64 -6.38 -30.66
C GLY A 377 23.61 -5.87 -31.67
N ALA A 378 22.49 -6.60 -31.79
CA ALA A 378 21.43 -6.29 -32.76
C ALA A 378 20.79 -4.90 -32.57
N LEU A 379 20.85 -4.34 -31.36
CA LEU A 379 20.29 -3.02 -31.03
C LEU A 379 21.37 -1.93 -30.96
N ALA A 380 22.64 -2.25 -31.23
CA ALA A 380 23.75 -1.31 -31.13
C ALA A 380 23.59 -0.08 -32.04
N SER A 381 23.11 -0.27 -33.27
CA SER A 381 22.94 0.80 -34.26
C SER A 381 21.64 1.60 -34.12
N SER A 382 20.66 1.09 -33.36
CA SER A 382 19.36 1.72 -33.16
C SER A 382 19.28 2.34 -31.76
N LEU A 383 18.82 1.58 -30.77
CA LEU A 383 18.77 2.01 -29.37
C LEU A 383 20.15 2.41 -28.84
N GLY A 384 21.19 1.66 -29.20
CA GLY A 384 22.57 1.94 -28.81
C GLY A 384 23.11 3.28 -29.33
N ALA A 385 22.54 3.84 -30.42
CA ALA A 385 22.89 5.19 -30.88
C ALA A 385 22.34 6.28 -29.95
N VAL A 386 21.24 6.02 -29.24
CA VAL A 386 20.58 6.98 -28.35
C VAL A 386 21.13 6.87 -26.92
N ILE A 387 21.21 5.66 -26.38
CA ILE A 387 21.55 5.41 -24.97
C ILE A 387 22.96 4.82 -24.79
N GLY A 388 23.70 4.58 -25.88
CA GLY A 388 25.01 3.94 -25.85
C GLY A 388 24.96 2.41 -25.77
N THR A 389 26.10 1.77 -25.97
CA THR A 389 26.28 0.31 -25.89
C THR A 389 27.21 -0.10 -24.76
N GLY A 390 27.18 -1.37 -24.37
CA GLY A 390 28.05 -1.95 -23.34
C GLY A 390 27.33 -2.30 -22.04
N ARG A 391 28.13 -2.55 -20.99
CA ARG A 391 27.64 -3.08 -19.71
C ARG A 391 26.67 -2.10 -19.02
N GLY A 392 25.54 -2.62 -18.52
CA GLY A 392 24.44 -1.89 -17.90
C GLY A 392 23.46 -1.27 -18.91
N ARG A 393 23.71 -1.35 -20.22
CA ARG A 393 22.85 -0.72 -21.23
C ARG A 393 21.60 -1.51 -21.58
N GLY A 394 21.56 -2.81 -21.28
CA GLY A 394 20.32 -3.57 -21.29
C GLY A 394 19.33 -3.04 -20.25
N VAL A 395 19.81 -2.65 -19.06
CA VAL A 395 18.98 -1.99 -18.04
C VAL A 395 18.50 -0.62 -18.50
N ALA A 396 19.39 0.20 -19.08
CA ALA A 396 19.01 1.50 -19.63
C ALA A 396 17.93 1.37 -20.73
N ALA A 397 18.00 0.31 -21.55
CA ALA A 397 16.97 0.02 -22.54
C ALA A 397 15.61 -0.28 -21.89
N VAL A 398 15.56 -1.02 -20.78
CA VAL A 398 14.31 -1.21 -20.01
C VAL A 398 13.74 0.13 -19.55
N PHE A 399 14.57 1.04 -19.05
CA PHE A 399 14.13 2.35 -18.57
C PHE A 399 13.55 3.19 -19.72
N LEU A 400 14.22 3.18 -20.88
CA LEU A 400 13.74 3.87 -22.07
C LEU A 400 12.40 3.29 -22.55
N MET A 401 12.31 1.97 -22.69
CA MET A 401 11.08 1.31 -23.16
C MET A 401 9.92 1.49 -22.18
N ALA A 402 10.15 1.33 -20.88
CA ALA A 402 9.14 1.55 -19.85
C ALA A 402 8.68 3.02 -19.81
N GLY A 403 9.63 3.96 -19.93
CA GLY A 403 9.35 5.38 -19.98
C GLY A 403 8.50 5.78 -21.19
N LEU A 404 8.90 5.34 -22.38
CA LEU A 404 8.14 5.57 -23.62
C LEU A 404 6.77 4.89 -23.59
N ALA A 405 6.69 3.67 -23.06
CA ALA A 405 5.42 2.96 -22.88
C ALA A 405 4.48 3.75 -21.96
N LEU A 406 4.94 4.29 -20.84
CA LEU A 406 4.13 5.16 -19.97
C LEU A 406 3.71 6.45 -20.67
N LEU A 407 4.62 7.08 -21.42
CA LEU A 407 4.37 8.32 -22.16
C LEU A 407 3.27 8.16 -23.22
N VAL A 408 3.12 6.96 -23.78
CA VAL A 408 2.13 6.64 -24.81
C VAL A 408 0.85 6.02 -24.23
N LEU A 409 0.99 4.98 -23.39
CA LEU A 409 -0.15 4.21 -22.88
C LEU A 409 -1.03 5.01 -21.92
N ALA A 410 -0.45 5.87 -21.08
CA ALA A 410 -1.24 6.66 -20.14
C ALA A 410 -2.19 7.63 -20.88
N PRO A 411 -1.74 8.42 -21.88
CA PRO A 411 -2.65 9.20 -22.74
C PRO A 411 -3.64 8.34 -23.52
N LEU A 412 -3.22 7.22 -24.11
CA LEU A 412 -4.13 6.33 -24.86
C LEU A 412 -5.28 5.80 -23.99
N LEU A 413 -4.99 5.43 -22.74
CA LEU A 413 -6.01 5.04 -21.78
C LEU A 413 -6.94 6.20 -21.43
N TYR A 414 -6.42 7.43 -21.34
CA TYR A 414 -7.24 8.63 -21.10
C TYR A 414 -8.16 9.00 -22.26
N LEU A 415 -7.78 8.70 -23.50
CA LEU A 415 -8.64 8.91 -24.66
C LEU A 415 -9.92 8.08 -24.60
N GLN A 416 -9.95 7.04 -23.76
CA GLN A 416 -11.13 6.24 -23.57
C GLN A 416 -12.20 7.00 -22.76
N PRO A 417 -13.42 7.21 -23.30
CA PRO A 417 -14.44 8.03 -22.65
C PRO A 417 -14.76 7.58 -21.23
N ARG A 418 -14.82 6.25 -21.02
CA ARG A 418 -15.10 5.63 -19.73
C ARG A 418 -14.10 6.01 -18.63
N LEU A 419 -12.81 6.20 -18.96
CA LEU A 419 -11.81 6.62 -17.96
C LEU A 419 -11.88 8.13 -17.73
N ARG A 420 -11.97 8.92 -18.81
CA ARG A 420 -12.10 10.37 -18.73
C ARG A 420 -13.36 10.83 -17.97
N GLY A 421 -14.44 10.06 -18.09
CA GLY A 421 -15.73 10.32 -17.48
C GLY A 421 -15.90 9.76 -16.07
N VAL A 422 -14.93 9.04 -15.47
CA VAL A 422 -15.09 8.42 -14.14
C VAL A 422 -15.59 9.41 -13.08
N GLU A 423 -15.03 10.61 -13.08
CA GLU A 423 -15.35 11.63 -12.09
C GLU A 423 -16.77 12.18 -12.25
N THR A 424 -17.34 12.14 -13.46
CA THR A 424 -18.66 12.70 -13.80
C THR A 424 -19.76 11.64 -13.94
N GLU A 425 -19.43 10.43 -14.38
CA GLU A 425 -20.39 9.33 -14.66
C GLU A 425 -20.80 8.58 -13.39
N LEU A 426 -19.95 8.57 -12.37
CA LEU A 426 -20.22 7.89 -11.10
C LEU A 426 -20.48 8.95 -10.02
N PRO A 427 -21.57 8.85 -9.24
CA PRO A 427 -21.78 9.74 -8.10
C PRO A 427 -20.70 9.52 -7.04
N ASP A 428 -20.41 10.55 -6.24
CA ASP A 428 -19.58 10.39 -5.05
C ASP A 428 -20.38 9.61 -3.99
N ALA A 429 -19.69 8.76 -3.23
CA ALA A 429 -20.33 7.88 -2.24
C ALA A 429 -21.12 8.64 -1.16
N GLU A 430 -20.72 9.88 -0.86
CA GLU A 430 -21.39 10.75 0.12
C GLU A 430 -22.74 11.29 -0.38
N ASP A 431 -22.89 11.50 -1.69
CA ASP A 431 -24.12 12.06 -2.27
C ASP A 431 -25.28 11.05 -2.26
N VAL A 432 -24.96 9.75 -2.26
CA VAL A 432 -25.96 8.67 -2.21
C VAL A 432 -26.57 8.50 -0.82
N HIS A 433 -25.91 9.00 0.24
CA HIS A 433 -26.34 8.83 1.64
C HIS A 433 -26.89 10.11 2.30
N ARG A 434 -27.03 11.22 1.57
CA ARG A 434 -27.79 12.37 2.11
C ARG A 434 -29.29 12.00 2.11
N PRO A 435 -29.96 11.96 3.28
CA PRO A 435 -31.42 11.95 3.26
C PRO A 435 -31.90 13.21 2.55
N GLU A 436 -32.87 13.08 1.65
CA GLU A 436 -33.50 14.24 1.00
C GLU A 436 -33.93 15.24 2.09
N PRO A 437 -33.71 16.55 1.87
CA PRO A 437 -34.26 17.54 2.78
C PRO A 437 -35.77 17.33 2.81
N VAL A 438 -36.31 17.02 3.99
CA VAL A 438 -37.75 16.95 4.22
C VAL A 438 -38.33 18.27 3.72
N THR A 439 -39.04 18.21 2.59
CA THR A 439 -39.82 19.34 2.09
C THR A 439 -40.80 19.66 3.20
N GLN A 440 -40.54 20.73 3.96
CA GLN A 440 -41.51 21.23 4.91
C GLN A 440 -42.75 21.61 4.10
N GLU A 441 -43.81 20.80 4.20
CA GLU A 441 -45.12 21.17 3.69
C GLU A 441 -45.46 22.54 4.29
N THR A 442 -45.60 23.52 3.41
CA THR A 442 -46.07 24.86 3.75
C THR A 442 -47.38 24.74 4.52
N PRO A 443 -47.55 25.35 5.70
CA PRO A 443 -48.81 25.27 6.42
C PRO A 443 -49.92 25.89 5.56
N VAL A 444 -50.95 25.11 5.26
CA VAL A 444 -52.16 25.59 4.58
C VAL A 444 -52.72 26.75 5.42
N ALA A 445 -52.71 27.94 4.85
CA ALA A 445 -53.24 29.14 5.48
C ALA A 445 -54.75 28.95 5.76
N HIS A 446 -55.11 29.03 7.04
CA HIS A 446 -56.48 29.12 7.51
C HIS A 446 -57.16 30.35 6.84
N ARG A 447 -58.16 30.12 5.98
CA ARG A 447 -59.07 31.20 5.54
C ARG A 447 -60.02 31.55 6.70
N PRO A 448 -60.25 32.84 7.01
CA PRO A 448 -61.29 33.22 7.96
C PRO A 448 -62.67 33.08 7.33
N SER A 449 -63.59 32.48 8.09
CA SER A 449 -65.01 32.40 7.83
C SER A 449 -65.70 33.75 8.03
N GLY A 450 -66.51 34.19 7.08
CA GLY A 450 -67.49 35.25 7.29
C GLY A 450 -68.08 35.78 6.00
N ASP A 451 -69.31 35.34 5.68
CA ASP A 451 -70.33 36.25 5.14
C ASP A 451 -71.74 35.65 5.45
N PRO A 452 -72.68 36.40 6.03
CA PRO A 452 -74.05 35.95 6.26
C PRO A 452 -74.99 36.57 5.23
N ASP A 453 -75.64 35.76 4.39
CA ASP A 453 -77.01 36.02 3.94
C ASP A 453 -77.58 34.79 3.22
N ALA A 454 -78.77 34.37 3.67
CA ALA A 454 -79.52 33.17 3.29
C ALA A 454 -80.44 33.44 2.05
N PRO A 455 -81.41 32.58 1.62
CA PRO A 455 -81.83 31.25 2.12
C PRO A 455 -82.27 30.18 1.08
N ALA A 456 -82.63 28.99 1.62
CA ALA A 456 -83.76 28.09 1.28
C ALA A 456 -83.61 26.88 0.31
N GLY A 457 -83.42 25.68 0.91
CA GLY A 457 -84.21 24.43 0.77
C GLY A 457 -84.39 23.68 -0.59
N PRO A 458 -85.06 22.50 -0.61
CA PRO A 458 -84.55 21.23 -0.07
C PRO A 458 -84.73 20.00 -1.02
N SER A 459 -84.29 18.82 -0.55
CA SER A 459 -84.87 17.46 -0.76
C SER A 459 -84.35 16.51 -1.86
N GLY A 460 -84.30 15.22 -1.51
CA GLY A 460 -84.38 14.04 -2.41
C GLY A 460 -83.11 13.17 -2.46
N HIS A 461 -82.99 12.06 -1.71
CA HIS A 461 -83.53 10.70 -1.90
C HIS A 461 -82.76 9.77 -2.86
N GLY A 462 -82.47 8.55 -2.34
CA GLY A 462 -82.28 7.27 -3.07
C GLY A 462 -80.94 7.13 -3.80
N GLY A 463 -80.24 6.00 -3.80
CA GLY A 463 -80.54 4.64 -3.35
C GLY A 463 -79.58 3.68 -4.06
N GLU A 464 -79.33 2.52 -3.44
CA GLU A 464 -78.99 1.21 -4.04
C GLU A 464 -77.66 1.06 -4.82
N ALA A 465 -76.68 0.33 -4.26
CA ALA A 465 -76.51 -1.14 -4.26
C ALA A 465 -75.82 -1.69 -5.54
N GLY A 466 -74.58 -2.18 -5.41
CA GLY A 466 -74.22 -3.55 -5.77
C GLY A 466 -72.75 -3.72 -6.20
N PRO A 467 -72.17 -4.95 -6.08
CA PRO A 467 -70.82 -5.16 -5.55
C PRO A 467 -69.85 -5.93 -6.48
N GLU A 468 -68.55 -5.94 -6.17
CA GLU A 468 -67.53 -6.97 -6.52
C GLU A 468 -66.20 -6.58 -5.82
N ALA A 469 -65.79 -7.18 -4.69
CA ALA A 469 -65.15 -8.49 -4.45
C ALA A 469 -63.60 -8.49 -4.56
N GLY A 470 -62.92 -8.88 -3.46
CA GLY A 470 -61.50 -9.28 -3.38
C GLY A 470 -60.65 -8.47 -2.38
N SER A 471 -60.57 -8.87 -1.10
CA SER A 471 -59.44 -9.60 -0.46
C SER A 471 -58.15 -8.77 -0.39
N GLU A 472 -57.52 -8.44 0.75
CA GLU A 472 -57.08 -9.24 1.91
C GLU A 472 -56.77 -8.33 3.12
N SER A 473 -56.83 -8.89 4.34
CA SER A 473 -56.40 -8.28 5.63
C SER A 473 -54.87 -8.24 5.78
N PRO A 474 -54.32 -7.55 6.82
CA PRO A 474 -54.03 -8.29 8.05
C PRO A 474 -54.25 -7.57 9.39
N ASP A 475 -54.57 -8.43 10.36
CA ASP A 475 -54.53 -8.34 11.82
C ASP A 475 -53.15 -7.89 12.37
N VAL A 476 -53.12 -6.94 13.32
CA VAL A 476 -53.10 -7.11 14.79
C VAL A 476 -51.71 -7.25 15.42
N ALA A 477 -51.47 -6.27 16.28
CA ALA A 477 -50.38 -6.17 17.23
C ALA A 477 -50.53 -7.18 18.37
N GLN A 478 -49.40 -7.71 18.87
CA GLN A 478 -49.26 -8.08 20.29
C GLN A 478 -47.80 -8.06 20.75
N THR A 479 -47.56 -7.20 21.75
CA THR A 479 -46.84 -7.44 23.03
C THR A 479 -45.44 -8.08 23.05
N ALA A 480 -44.48 -7.36 23.65
CA ALA A 480 -43.89 -7.75 24.94
C ALA A 480 -43.07 -6.60 25.58
N ARG A 481 -43.39 -6.25 26.83
CA ARG A 481 -42.56 -5.50 27.80
C ARG A 481 -41.45 -6.46 28.29
N THR A 482 -40.29 -6.07 28.83
CA THR A 482 -40.04 -5.41 30.13
C THR A 482 -38.51 -5.39 30.32
N ALA A 483 -37.95 -4.31 30.89
CA ALA A 483 -36.95 -4.32 31.96
C ALA A 483 -36.06 -3.05 31.90
N GLN A 484 -36.43 -2.02 32.65
CA GLN A 484 -35.47 -1.00 33.07
C GLN A 484 -35.91 -0.47 34.43
N GLY A 485 -35.16 -0.87 35.46
CA GLY A 485 -35.31 -0.44 36.84
C GLY A 485 -34.18 0.51 37.23
N ASP A 486 -34.58 1.51 38.02
CA ASP A 486 -33.86 2.59 38.67
C ASP A 486 -32.42 2.34 39.13
N SER A 487 -31.59 3.37 38.97
CA SER A 487 -30.73 3.87 40.05
C SER A 487 -30.18 5.26 39.69
N ASP A 488 -30.83 6.27 40.24
CA ASP A 488 -30.33 7.63 40.42
C ASP A 488 -29.94 7.84 41.90
N ALA A 489 -29.07 8.84 42.11
CA ALA A 489 -28.60 9.41 43.38
C ALA A 489 -27.32 8.82 43.99
N VAL A 490 -26.22 9.59 43.94
CA VAL A 490 -25.52 10.13 45.13
C VAL A 490 -24.78 11.42 44.75
N LEU A 491 -25.19 12.53 45.36
CA LEU A 491 -24.54 13.84 45.36
C LEU A 491 -23.73 14.05 46.66
N SER A 492 -22.45 14.39 46.48
CA SER A 492 -21.64 15.38 47.22
C SER A 492 -21.61 15.49 48.76
N ARG A 493 -20.35 15.47 49.27
CA ARG A 493 -19.72 16.35 50.29
C ARG A 493 -19.87 15.96 51.77
N PRO A 494 -18.92 16.37 52.65
CA PRO A 494 -18.38 17.73 52.85
C PRO A 494 -17.21 18.16 51.95
#